data_AF-A0A382HU86-F1
#
_entry.id   AF-A0A382HU86-F1
#
_cell.length_a   1.000
_cell.length_b   1.000
_cell.length_c   1.000
_cell.angle_alpha   90.00
_cell.angle_beta   90.00
_cell.angle_gamma   90.00
#
_symmetry.space_group_name_H-M   'P 1'
#
loop_
_entity.id
_entity.type
_entity.pdbx_description
1 polymer ?
#
loop_
_entity_poly.entity_id
_entity_poly.type
_entity_poly.pdbx_seq_one_letter_code
_entity_poly.pdbx_strand_id
1 'polypeptide(L)'
;MFYLLAHESCMTYTKNNRDWERGRSWLGGTARLIEDLTNQKFIRAIDIQTGAIAWSYPQTGKAQTYSGVLSTDGDLVFFGEDSGAFAALDAATGNPLWHFQANQDWKASPMTYMVGGRQYVTIASGLGFWTFSLPE
;
A
#
# COMPACT_ATOMS: atom_id res chain seq x y z
N MET A 1 14.31 -5.29 -8.80
CA MET A 1 13.05 -4.54 -8.97
C MET A 1 12.71 -3.80 -7.68
N PHE A 2 12.13 -2.62 -7.76
CA PHE A 2 11.58 -1.91 -6.61
C PHE A 2 10.05 -1.94 -6.68
N TYR A 3 9.41 -2.39 -5.59
CA TYR A 3 7.97 -2.53 -5.51
C TYR A 3 7.38 -1.42 -4.64
N LEU A 4 6.34 -0.75 -5.13
CA LEU A 4 5.69 0.33 -4.38
C LEU A 4 4.17 0.30 -4.52
N LEU A 5 3.50 0.83 -3.50
CA LEU A 5 2.12 1.26 -3.61
C LEU A 5 2.11 2.65 -4.24
N ALA A 6 1.59 2.74 -5.47
CA ALA A 6 1.39 4.00 -6.17
C ALA A 6 -0.04 4.50 -5.91
N HIS A 7 -0.16 5.79 -5.60
CA HIS A 7 -1.43 6.49 -5.50
C HIS A 7 -1.52 7.50 -6.62
N GLU A 8 -2.44 7.28 -7.55
CA GLU A 8 -2.73 8.21 -8.63
C GLU A 8 -4.01 8.96 -8.28
N SER A 9 -3.83 10.24 -7.95
CA SER A 9 -4.90 11.16 -7.57
C SER A 9 -4.53 12.57 -8.00
N CYS A 10 -5.55 13.37 -8.33
CA CYS A 10 -5.38 14.78 -8.63
C CYS A 10 -6.06 15.63 -7.56
N MET A 11 -5.45 16.76 -7.21
CA MET A 11 -5.95 17.66 -6.18
C MET A 11 -5.78 19.12 -6.61
N THR A 12 -6.75 19.95 -6.23
CA THR A 12 -6.65 21.41 -6.34
C THR A 12 -6.06 21.95 -5.05
N TYR A 13 -4.96 22.69 -5.17
CA TYR A 13 -4.30 23.36 -4.06
C TYR A 13 -4.60 24.86 -4.09
N THR A 14 -5.03 25.40 -2.96
CA THR A 14 -5.24 26.83 -2.78
C THR A 14 -4.37 27.34 -1.64
N LYS A 15 -3.70 28.48 -1.86
CA LYS A 15 -2.94 29.17 -0.82
C LYS A 15 -3.88 30.07 0.00
N ASN A 16 -3.62 30.21 1.30
CA ASN A 16 -4.22 31.25 2.12
C ASN A 16 -3.15 32.17 2.72
N ASN A 17 -3.57 33.34 3.20
CA ASN A 17 -2.69 34.36 3.78
C ASN A 17 -2.84 34.44 5.30
N ARG A 18 -3.07 33.31 5.98
CA ARG A 18 -3.16 33.29 7.44
C ARG A 18 -1.77 33.31 8.05
N ASP A 19 -1.57 34.21 9.00
CA ASP A 19 -0.38 34.22 9.83
C ASP A 19 -0.36 32.99 10.75
N TRP A 20 0.85 32.60 11.15
CA TRP A 20 1.03 31.53 12.12
C TRP A 20 0.60 32.00 13.52
N GLU A 21 -0.13 31.13 14.23
CA GLU A 21 -0.51 31.34 15.62
C GLU A 21 -0.16 30.10 16.43
N ARG A 22 0.47 30.29 17.61
CA ARG A 22 0.83 29.18 18.49
C ARG A 22 -0.40 28.33 18.83
N GLY A 23 -0.26 27.01 18.68
CA GLY A 23 -1.31 26.05 19.01
C GLY A 23 -2.42 25.92 17.95
N ARG A 24 -2.33 26.67 16.84
CA ARG A 24 -3.24 26.51 15.70
C ARG A 24 -2.56 25.79 14.55
N SER A 25 -3.35 25.02 13.82
CA SER A 25 -2.88 24.38 12.59
C SER A 25 -2.55 25.43 11.54
N TRP A 26 -1.37 25.32 10.94
CA TRP A 26 -0.88 26.24 9.92
C TRP A 26 -0.42 25.44 8.70
N LEU A 27 -1.34 25.22 7.77
CA LEU A 27 -1.10 24.46 6.53
C LEU A 27 -0.82 25.37 5.32
N GLY A 28 -0.88 26.70 5.49
CA GLY A 28 -0.65 27.68 4.42
C GLY A 28 -1.66 27.66 3.25
N GLY A 29 -2.70 26.82 3.34
CA GLY A 29 -3.62 26.57 2.25
C GLY A 29 -4.61 25.45 2.53
N THR A 30 -5.30 25.01 1.48
CA THR A 30 -6.11 23.79 1.49
C THR A 30 -5.84 22.96 0.25
N ALA A 31 -5.98 21.64 0.37
CA ALA A 31 -5.98 20.71 -0.75
C ALA A 31 -7.38 20.10 -0.84
N ARG A 32 -7.98 20.07 -2.04
CA ARG A 32 -9.28 19.47 -2.30
C ARG A 32 -9.15 18.44 -3.40
N LEU A 33 -9.77 17.28 -3.21
CA LEU A 33 -9.95 16.31 -4.29
C LEU A 33 -10.83 16.94 -5.38
N ILE A 34 -10.59 16.53 -6.62
CA ILE A 34 -11.43 16.90 -7.76
C ILE A 34 -12.56 15.88 -7.82
N GLU A 35 -13.81 16.32 -7.72
CA GLU A 35 -14.99 15.45 -7.53
C GLU A 35 -15.18 14.42 -8.65
N ASP A 36 -14.78 14.76 -9.88
CA ASP A 36 -14.97 13.91 -11.07
C ASP A 36 -13.74 13.06 -11.46
N LEU A 37 -12.70 13.02 -10.61
CA LEU A 37 -11.52 12.18 -10.86
C LEU A 37 -11.48 10.98 -9.91
N THR A 38 -11.43 9.78 -10.51
CA THR A 38 -11.29 8.53 -9.76
C THR A 38 -9.86 8.39 -9.27
N ASN A 39 -9.67 8.43 -7.96
CA ASN A 39 -8.40 8.03 -7.35
C ASN A 39 -8.18 6.53 -7.57
N GLN A 40 -6.95 6.16 -7.91
CA GLN A 40 -6.59 4.77 -8.12
C GLN A 40 -5.32 4.40 -7.36
N LYS A 41 -5.30 3.18 -6.82
CA LYS A 41 -4.15 2.60 -6.15
C LYS A 41 -3.60 1.48 -7.00
N PHE A 42 -2.29 1.36 -7.07
CA PHE A 42 -1.60 0.29 -7.77
C PHE A 42 -0.50 -0.29 -6.89
N ILE A 43 -0.21 -1.57 -7.05
CA ILE A 43 1.14 -2.07 -6.78
C ILE A 43 1.92 -2.01 -8.09
N ARG A 44 3.10 -1.39 -8.07
CA ARG A 44 3.97 -1.29 -9.25
C ARG A 44 5.32 -1.87 -8.95
N ALA A 45 5.89 -2.52 -9.96
CA ALA A 45 7.30 -2.84 -9.97
C ALA A 45 8.01 -1.93 -10.97
N ILE A 46 9.04 -1.23 -10.50
CA ILE A 46 9.88 -0.37 -11.32
C ILE A 46 11.32 -0.87 -11.34
N ASP A 47 11.95 -0.76 -12.51
CA ASP A 47 13.38 -0.89 -12.63
C ASP A 47 14.04 0.41 -12.12
N ILE A 48 14.92 0.29 -11.13
CA ILE A 48 15.52 1.46 -10.46
C ILE A 48 16.61 2.15 -11.28
N GLN A 49 17.17 1.46 -12.28
CA GLN A 49 18.23 2.00 -13.13
C GLN A 49 17.64 2.84 -14.27
N THR A 50 16.52 2.39 -14.82
CA THR A 50 15.88 2.98 -16.00
C THR A 50 14.62 3.79 -15.67
N GLY A 51 14.00 3.54 -14.52
CA GLY A 51 12.69 4.08 -14.16
C GLY A 51 11.51 3.42 -14.89
N ALA A 52 11.77 2.38 -15.71
CA ALA A 52 10.71 1.71 -16.45
C ALA A 52 9.78 0.93 -15.51
N ILE A 53 8.47 1.02 -15.76
CA ILE A 53 7.47 0.20 -15.10
C ILE A 53 7.50 -1.19 -15.75
N ALA A 54 7.88 -2.22 -14.99
CA ALA A 54 7.86 -3.59 -15.48
C ALA A 54 6.44 -4.16 -15.51
N TRP A 55 5.68 -3.90 -14.45
CA TRP A 55 4.26 -4.26 -14.36
C TRP A 55 3.52 -3.34 -13.39
N SER A 56 2.20 -3.31 -13.51
CA SER A 56 1.29 -2.59 -12.63
C SER A 56 0.06 -3.44 -12.33
N TYR A 57 -0.25 -3.61 -11.05
CA TYR A 57 -1.44 -4.27 -10.55
C TYR A 57 -2.43 -3.22 -10.01
N PRO A 58 -3.57 -2.98 -10.67
CA PRO A 58 -4.59 -2.06 -10.15
C PRO A 58 -5.29 -2.69 -8.94
N GLN A 59 -5.41 -1.94 -7.85
CA GLN A 59 -6.14 -2.39 -6.67
C GLN A 59 -7.63 -2.09 -6.81
N THR A 60 -8.45 -2.96 -6.24
CA THR A 60 -9.90 -2.80 -6.19
C THR A 60 -10.31 -2.13 -4.89
N GLY A 61 -11.03 -1.00 -4.94
CA GLY A 61 -11.57 -0.35 -3.74
C GLY A 61 -11.80 1.16 -3.89
N LYS A 62 -11.78 1.88 -2.75
CA LYS A 62 -12.05 3.33 -2.65
C LYS A 62 -10.79 4.21 -2.66
N ALA A 63 -9.63 3.63 -2.99
CA ALA A 63 -8.30 4.24 -2.97
C ALA A 63 -7.91 4.84 -1.60
N GLN A 64 -8.26 4.18 -0.50
CA GLN A 64 -8.03 4.68 0.86
C GLN A 64 -6.79 4.06 1.52
N THR A 65 -6.34 2.90 1.03
CA THR A 65 -5.23 2.15 1.64
C THR A 65 -3.88 2.86 1.45
N TYR A 66 -3.02 2.73 2.45
CA TYR A 66 -1.63 3.19 2.45
C TYR A 66 -0.71 2.10 3.01
N SER A 67 -1.01 0.85 2.70
CA SER A 67 -0.17 -0.27 3.09
C SER A 67 1.23 -0.14 2.49
N GLY A 68 2.24 -0.59 3.24
CA GLY A 68 3.55 -0.86 2.68
C GLY A 68 3.55 -2.11 1.81
N VAL A 69 4.72 -2.42 1.25
CA VAL A 69 4.94 -3.57 0.37
C VAL A 69 6.13 -4.37 0.89
N LEU A 70 6.00 -5.70 0.92
CA LEU A 70 7.04 -6.63 1.34
C LEU A 70 7.36 -7.59 0.19
N SER A 71 8.58 -7.52 -0.35
CA SER A 71 9.11 -8.56 -1.24
C SER A 71 9.88 -9.62 -0.44
N THR A 72 9.86 -10.86 -0.91
CA THR A 72 10.61 -11.98 -0.33
C THR A 72 11.45 -12.68 -1.39
N ASP A 73 12.42 -13.48 -0.96
CA ASP A 73 13.27 -14.30 -1.85
C ASP A 73 12.51 -15.47 -2.51
N GLY A 74 11.29 -15.75 -2.05
CA GLY A 74 10.40 -16.74 -2.67
C GLY A 74 9.59 -16.20 -3.85
N ASP A 75 10.04 -15.11 -4.49
CA ASP A 75 9.38 -14.44 -5.61
C ASP A 75 7.94 -13.95 -5.32
N LEU A 76 7.68 -13.55 -4.07
CA LEU A 76 6.38 -13.02 -3.62
C LEU A 76 6.46 -11.55 -3.19
N VAL A 77 5.39 -10.80 -3.52
CA VAL A 77 5.16 -9.42 -3.07
C VAL A 77 3.86 -9.35 -2.26
N PHE A 78 3.97 -9.11 -0.96
CA PHE A 78 2.86 -8.97 -0.03
C PHE A 78 2.48 -7.50 0.21
N PHE A 79 1.18 -7.24 0.34
CA PHE A 79 0.62 -5.91 0.58
C PHE A 79 -0.81 -6.00 1.12
N GLY A 80 -1.24 -4.96 1.83
CA GLY A 80 -2.65 -4.75 2.12
C GLY A 80 -3.38 -4.17 0.91
N GLU A 81 -4.32 -4.91 0.36
CA GLU A 81 -5.15 -4.47 -0.77
C GLU A 81 -6.25 -3.51 -0.30
N ASP A 82 -6.56 -2.53 -1.14
CA ASP A 82 -7.64 -1.57 -0.93
C ASP A 82 -9.05 -2.18 -0.81
N SER A 83 -9.21 -3.44 -1.21
CA SER A 83 -10.44 -4.22 -1.02
C SER A 83 -10.66 -4.66 0.44
N GLY A 84 -9.63 -4.50 1.28
CA GLY A 84 -9.57 -5.00 2.65
C GLY A 84 -8.86 -6.35 2.79
N ALA A 85 -8.42 -6.95 1.69
CA ALA A 85 -7.65 -8.19 1.72
C ALA A 85 -6.19 -7.95 2.11
N PHE A 86 -5.56 -8.95 2.71
CA PHE A 86 -4.11 -9.09 2.66
C PHE A 86 -3.76 -10.02 1.51
N ALA A 87 -2.89 -9.59 0.60
CA ALA A 87 -2.68 -10.25 -0.69
C ALA A 87 -1.20 -10.44 -1.02
N ALA A 88 -0.94 -11.37 -1.94
CA ALA A 88 0.37 -11.64 -2.50
C ALA A 88 0.30 -11.72 -4.03
N LEU A 89 1.26 -11.07 -4.69
CA LEU A 89 1.51 -11.19 -6.14
C LEU A 89 2.79 -11.97 -6.40
N ASP A 90 2.87 -12.55 -7.59
CA ASP A 90 4.12 -12.98 -8.21
C ASP A 90 5.03 -11.75 -8.44
N ALA A 91 6.26 -11.81 -7.96
CA ALA A 91 7.18 -10.67 -7.98
C ALA A 91 7.67 -10.29 -9.39
N ALA A 92 7.70 -11.25 -10.33
CA ALA A 92 8.18 -11.05 -11.69
C ALA A 92 7.10 -10.49 -12.61
N THR A 93 5.85 -10.93 -12.42
CA THR A 93 4.74 -10.67 -13.35
C THR A 93 3.66 -9.76 -12.79
N GLY A 94 3.54 -9.63 -11.46
CA GLY A 94 2.46 -8.91 -10.80
C GLY A 94 1.13 -9.65 -10.81
N ASN A 95 1.12 -10.94 -11.20
CA ASN A 95 -0.09 -11.76 -11.18
C ASN A 95 -0.51 -12.08 -9.74
N PRO A 96 -1.81 -12.01 -9.41
CA PRO A 96 -2.29 -12.38 -8.09
C PRO A 96 -2.13 -13.88 -7.85
N LEU A 97 -1.54 -14.24 -6.71
CA LEU A 97 -1.32 -15.64 -6.33
C LEU A 97 -2.15 -16.07 -5.12
N TRP A 98 -2.38 -15.13 -4.18
CA TRP A 98 -3.07 -15.45 -2.94
C TRP A 98 -3.70 -14.20 -2.32
N HIS A 99 -4.81 -14.39 -1.61
CA HIS A 99 -5.38 -13.37 -0.75
C HIS A 99 -6.13 -13.98 0.44
N PHE A 100 -6.25 -13.20 1.51
CA PHE A 100 -7.12 -13.48 2.64
C PHE A 100 -7.95 -12.23 2.94
N GLN A 101 -9.28 -12.38 3.02
CA GLN A 101 -10.14 -11.24 3.32
C GLN A 101 -10.22 -10.94 4.81
N ALA A 102 -9.53 -9.88 5.23
CA ALA A 102 -9.50 -9.39 6.60
C ALA A 102 -10.46 -8.20 6.83
N ASN A 103 -11.02 -7.62 5.76
CA ASN A 103 -11.88 -6.44 5.80
C ASN A 103 -11.25 -5.27 6.59
N GLN A 104 -9.96 -4.99 6.35
CA GLN A 104 -9.22 -3.93 7.06
C GLN A 104 -8.88 -2.74 6.15
N ASP A 105 -8.78 -1.54 6.73
CA ASP A 105 -8.13 -0.41 6.06
C ASP A 105 -6.63 -0.38 6.44
N TRP A 106 -5.76 -0.79 5.50
CA TRP A 106 -4.36 -1.03 5.78
C TRP A 106 -3.53 0.26 5.75
N LYS A 107 -2.87 0.55 6.86
CA LYS A 107 -1.91 1.66 6.99
C LYS A 107 -0.50 1.21 7.37
N ALA A 108 -0.34 -0.06 7.76
CA ALA A 108 0.95 -0.63 8.14
C ALA A 108 1.66 -1.29 6.95
N SER A 109 2.96 -1.49 7.10
CA SER A 109 3.75 -2.32 6.20
C SER A 109 3.71 -3.78 6.67
N PRO A 110 3.59 -4.77 5.76
CA PRO A 110 3.81 -6.16 6.11
C PRO A 110 5.28 -6.40 6.51
N MET A 111 5.51 -7.39 7.36
CA MET A 111 6.84 -7.86 7.76
C MET A 111 6.89 -9.38 7.77
N THR A 112 8.09 -9.96 7.72
CA THR A 112 8.30 -11.41 7.85
C THR A 112 9.41 -11.73 8.84
N TYR A 113 9.32 -12.89 9.50
CA TYR A 113 10.27 -13.37 10.50
C TYR A 113 10.22 -14.90 10.64
N MET A 114 11.21 -15.47 11.34
CA MET A 114 11.33 -16.91 11.58
C MET A 114 11.08 -17.24 13.07
N VAL A 115 10.31 -18.30 13.35
CA VAL A 115 10.17 -18.89 14.69
C VAL A 115 10.23 -20.41 14.57
N GLY A 116 11.16 -21.05 15.29
CA GLY A 116 11.27 -22.52 15.28
C GLY A 116 11.50 -23.12 13.89
N GLY A 117 12.19 -22.41 12.99
CA GLY A 117 12.42 -22.85 11.60
C GLY A 117 11.25 -22.59 10.63
N ARG A 118 10.13 -22.02 11.10
CA ARG A 118 8.98 -21.67 10.28
C ARG A 118 8.93 -20.17 9.99
N GLN A 119 8.66 -19.80 8.74
CA GLN A 119 8.48 -18.42 8.32
C GLN A 119 7.05 -17.94 8.59
N TYR A 120 6.93 -16.73 9.08
CA TYR A 120 5.68 -16.02 9.29
C TYR A 120 5.66 -14.72 8.51
N VAL A 121 4.51 -14.35 7.98
CA VAL A 121 4.25 -13.05 7.37
C VAL A 121 3.13 -12.38 8.15
N THR A 122 3.38 -11.16 8.62
CA THR A 122 2.48 -10.43 9.51
C THR A 122 2.22 -9.01 9.02
N ILE A 123 0.99 -8.54 9.20
CA ILE A 123 0.63 -7.14 9.03
C ILE A 123 -0.24 -6.67 10.20
N ALA A 124 0.02 -5.46 10.68
CA ALA A 124 -0.80 -4.81 11.70
C ALA A 124 -1.98 -4.07 11.05
N SER A 125 -3.12 -4.06 11.72
CA SER A 125 -4.25 -3.19 11.46
C SER A 125 -4.70 -2.51 12.75
N GLY A 126 -5.64 -1.56 12.65
CA GLY A 126 -6.22 -0.93 13.84
C GLY A 126 -6.90 -1.90 14.81
N LEU A 127 -7.29 -3.09 14.34
CA LEU A 127 -7.98 -4.11 15.14
C LEU A 127 -7.05 -5.24 15.64
N GLY A 128 -5.78 -5.29 15.22
CA GLY A 128 -4.83 -6.31 15.69
C GLY A 128 -3.74 -6.68 14.69
N PHE A 129 -3.22 -7.90 14.80
CA PHE A 129 -2.19 -8.44 13.92
C PHE A 129 -2.73 -9.66 13.17
N TRP A 130 -2.44 -9.71 11.87
CA TRP A 130 -2.78 -10.83 11.00
C TRP A 130 -1.48 -11.55 10.64
N THR A 131 -1.35 -12.81 11.02
CA THR A 131 -0.11 -13.59 10.87
C THR A 131 -0.40 -14.89 10.14
N PHE A 132 0.38 -15.15 9.09
CA PHE A 132 0.21 -16.29 8.19
C PHE A 132 1.51 -17.09 8.06
N SER A 133 1.37 -18.39 7.88
CA SER A 133 2.46 -19.33 7.62
C SER A 133 1.92 -20.52 6.85
N LEU A 134 2.77 -21.22 6.09
CA LEU A 134 2.39 -22.48 5.42
C LEU A 134 1.94 -23.53 6.45
N PRO A 135 1.01 -24.44 6.08
CA PRO A 135 0.64 -25.59 6.93
C PRO A 135 1.84 -26.43 7.38
N GLU A 136 1.63 -27.21 8.43
CA GLU A 136 2.59 -28.23 8.89
C GLU A 136 2.63 -29.45 7.96
#